data_AF-A0A9D8IGR9-F1
#
_entry.id   AF-A0A9D8IGR9-F1
#
_cell.length_a   1.000
_cell.length_b   1.000
_cell.length_c   1.000
_cell.angle_alpha   90.00
_cell.angle_beta   90.00
_cell.angle_gamma   90.00
#
_symmetry.space_group_name_H-M   'P 1'
#
loop_
_entity.id
_entity.type
_entity.pdbx_description
1 polymer ?
#
loop_
_entity_poly.entity_id
_entity_poly.type
_entity_poly.pdbx_seq_one_letter_code
_entity_poly.pdbx_strand_id
1 'polypeptide(L)'
;MEDIFGIEAMIILYQASGAGDFYLCGNKMPAERMRTLKHNVSRLLTARNKARAAQLLDSFPFEIIESSNFFGDDFSVLYANIPLGQYEQLGKMKNNLAFKDIASTFTELGTYIRFIATELKMESAAQPSKAKKGQQGLRDSEIHKLVYNYIGVEGGYLGDFSYRSHRDFYIELDLNINPFDYEGTTRERFMKIISESEPKVQAKILKGILDRYSIGSSKLRTQDRYDEIHGWIGRLLGMSQIEHPTPRITSDVVERALTDAKQLLQSTGATSGVDRAHTAVHGYLHAVCKEAHITCKSDANLNELLKLVLQHHPGFRDAGNRKEDIDRILKAFSTILDALNPLRNRASVAHPNEELLKEAEAMLVINSAWTILHYIDAKLKDQSNEY
;
A
#
# COMPACT_ATOMS: atom_id res chain seq x y z
N MET A 1 2.27 12.63 -34.06
CA MET A 1 1.27 11.67 -34.55
C MET A 1 0.97 10.80 -33.35
N GLU A 2 -0.30 10.73 -32.99
CA GLU A 2 -0.85 10.40 -31.66
C GLU A 2 -0.40 9.05 -31.11
N ASP A 3 -0.17 8.98 -29.80
CA ASP A 3 -0.32 7.75 -29.02
C ASP A 3 -1.19 8.05 -27.80
N ILE A 4 -2.48 7.75 -27.96
CA ILE A 4 -3.54 7.79 -26.95
C ILE A 4 -3.64 6.36 -26.40
N PHE A 5 -2.92 6.04 -25.33
CA PHE A 5 -3.09 4.75 -24.63
C PHE A 5 -4.27 4.81 -23.64
N GLY A 6 -5.47 4.95 -24.21
CA GLY A 6 -6.74 4.71 -23.54
C GLY A 6 -7.75 4.30 -24.61
N ILE A 7 -8.36 3.13 -24.46
CA ILE A 7 -9.22 2.41 -25.45
C ILE A 7 -8.45 1.37 -26.31
N GLU A 8 -7.74 0.40 -25.73
CA GLU A 8 -7.16 -0.68 -26.56
C GLU A 8 -8.01 -1.96 -26.66
N ALA A 9 -9.13 -2.11 -25.96
CA ALA A 9 -9.93 -3.35 -26.09
C ALA A 9 -11.46 -3.22 -25.92
N MET A 10 -12.08 -2.08 -26.25
CA MET A 10 -13.56 -1.96 -26.26
C MET A 10 -14.13 -2.02 -27.68
N ILE A 11 -15.13 -2.89 -27.91
CA ILE A 11 -15.88 -3.00 -29.17
C ILE A 11 -17.31 -2.51 -28.95
N ILE A 12 -17.72 -1.53 -29.77
CA ILE A 12 -19.12 -1.10 -29.87
C ILE A 12 -19.82 -2.00 -30.89
N LEU A 13 -20.84 -2.74 -30.42
CA LEU A 13 -21.65 -3.67 -31.20
C LEU A 13 -22.90 -2.99 -31.78
N TYR A 14 -23.41 -1.98 -31.08
CA TYR A 14 -24.54 -1.15 -31.52
C TYR A 14 -24.45 0.25 -30.91
N GLN A 15 -24.91 1.24 -31.67
CA GLN A 15 -25.07 2.63 -31.26
C GLN A 15 -26.39 3.19 -31.81
N ALA A 16 -27.18 3.82 -30.95
CA ALA A 16 -28.35 4.62 -31.33
C ALA A 16 -27.95 6.03 -31.81
N SER A 17 -28.89 6.79 -32.39
CA SER A 17 -28.63 8.15 -32.86
C SER A 17 -28.15 9.09 -31.75
N GLY A 18 -27.26 10.03 -32.09
CA GLY A 18 -26.72 11.04 -31.19
C GLY A 18 -25.19 11.00 -31.10
N ALA A 19 -24.62 11.72 -30.13
CA ALA A 19 -23.19 11.68 -29.82
C ALA A 19 -22.70 10.23 -29.64
N GLY A 20 -21.51 9.95 -30.20
CA GLY A 20 -20.93 8.60 -30.29
C GLY A 20 -19.95 8.24 -29.17
N ASP A 21 -19.75 9.15 -28.22
CA ASP A 21 -18.99 8.92 -27.01
C ASP A 21 -19.92 8.51 -25.86
N PHE A 22 -19.37 7.73 -24.93
CA PHE A 22 -19.99 7.46 -23.64
C PHE A 22 -18.91 7.16 -22.60
N TYR A 23 -19.28 7.34 -21.33
CA TYR A 23 -18.55 6.86 -20.18
C TYR A 23 -19.50 6.04 -19.30
N LEU A 24 -18.99 4.92 -18.80
CA LEU A 24 -19.71 4.04 -17.87
C LEU A 24 -19.66 4.68 -16.48
N CYS A 25 -20.80 5.01 -15.88
CA CYS A 25 -20.86 5.68 -14.57
C CYS A 25 -20.69 4.71 -13.38
N GLY A 26 -20.52 3.41 -13.64
CA GLY A 26 -20.28 2.37 -12.63
C GLY A 26 -21.53 1.83 -11.93
N ASN A 27 -22.66 2.56 -11.96
CA ASN A 27 -23.93 2.10 -11.40
C ASN A 27 -24.53 0.99 -12.28
N LYS A 28 -24.46 -0.25 -11.80
CA LYS A 28 -25.06 -1.41 -12.47
C LYS A 28 -26.51 -1.59 -12.04
N MET A 29 -27.36 -1.97 -12.99
CA MET A 29 -28.72 -2.43 -12.66
C MET A 29 -28.65 -3.64 -11.71
N PRO A 30 -29.45 -3.67 -10.62
CA PRO A 30 -29.46 -4.79 -9.68
C PRO A 30 -29.69 -6.14 -10.37
N ALA A 31 -28.94 -7.17 -9.96
CA ALA A 31 -28.89 -8.47 -10.64
C ALA A 31 -30.25 -9.18 -10.80
N GLU A 32 -31.15 -9.06 -9.81
CA GLU A 32 -32.51 -9.62 -9.88
C GLU A 32 -33.36 -8.90 -10.94
N ARG A 33 -33.27 -7.57 -10.97
CA ARG A 33 -33.96 -6.74 -11.97
C ARG A 33 -33.41 -7.01 -13.37
N MET A 34 -32.10 -7.13 -13.51
CA MET A 34 -31.45 -7.46 -14.78
C MET A 34 -31.88 -8.85 -15.27
N ARG A 35 -31.88 -9.87 -14.42
CA ARG A 35 -32.37 -11.21 -14.78
C ARG A 35 -33.82 -11.20 -15.26
N THR A 36 -34.70 -10.54 -14.51
CA THR A 36 -36.12 -10.43 -14.87
C THR A 36 -36.32 -9.71 -16.19
N LEU A 37 -35.63 -8.58 -16.39
CA LEU A 37 -35.72 -7.80 -17.61
C LEU A 37 -35.16 -8.55 -18.81
N LYS A 38 -33.97 -9.15 -18.69
CA LYS A 38 -33.33 -9.97 -19.72
C LYS A 38 -34.24 -11.14 -20.15
N HIS A 39 -34.85 -11.82 -19.18
CA HIS A 39 -35.82 -12.89 -19.45
C HIS A 39 -37.01 -12.39 -20.30
N ASN A 40 -37.61 -11.26 -19.93
CA ASN A 40 -38.74 -10.68 -20.66
C ASN A 40 -38.34 -10.18 -22.05
N VAL A 41 -37.17 -9.55 -22.20
CA VAL A 41 -36.62 -9.15 -23.51
C VAL A 41 -36.41 -10.38 -24.40
N SER A 42 -35.79 -11.44 -23.90
CA SER A 42 -35.54 -12.68 -24.67
C SER A 42 -36.87 -13.33 -25.13
N ARG A 43 -37.88 -13.39 -24.25
CA ARG A 43 -39.23 -13.86 -24.62
C ARG A 43 -39.87 -13.01 -25.71
N LEU A 44 -39.78 -11.69 -25.61
CA LEU A 44 -40.37 -10.76 -26.59
C LEU A 44 -39.66 -10.83 -27.95
N LEU A 45 -38.33 -10.95 -27.95
CA LEU A 45 -37.54 -11.19 -29.16
C LEU A 45 -37.95 -12.51 -29.83
N THR A 46 -38.11 -13.58 -29.06
CA THR A 46 -38.54 -14.88 -29.56
C THR A 46 -39.94 -14.82 -30.18
N ALA A 47 -40.90 -14.20 -29.50
CA ALA A 47 -42.27 -14.01 -30.00
C ALA A 47 -42.34 -13.21 -31.31
N ARG A 48 -41.33 -12.37 -31.59
CA ARG A 48 -41.19 -11.56 -32.80
C ARG A 48 -40.38 -12.24 -33.91
N ASN A 49 -40.11 -13.54 -33.79
CA ASN A 49 -39.25 -14.30 -34.70
C ASN A 49 -37.80 -13.78 -34.78
N LYS A 50 -37.31 -13.10 -33.74
CA LYS A 50 -35.93 -12.59 -33.64
C LYS A 50 -35.06 -13.54 -32.83
N ALA A 51 -35.09 -14.83 -33.20
CA ALA A 51 -34.42 -15.91 -32.46
C ALA A 51 -32.90 -15.67 -32.29
N ARG A 52 -32.25 -15.07 -33.30
CA ARG A 52 -30.82 -14.73 -33.24
C ARG A 52 -30.50 -13.68 -32.17
N ALA A 53 -31.36 -12.67 -32.02
CA ALA A 53 -31.22 -11.63 -31.01
C ALA A 53 -31.41 -12.19 -29.59
N ALA A 54 -32.42 -13.05 -29.39
CA ALA A 54 -32.63 -13.75 -28.13
C ALA A 54 -31.41 -14.63 -27.76
N GLN A 55 -30.92 -15.42 -28.71
CA GLN A 55 -29.74 -16.27 -28.52
C GLN A 55 -28.50 -15.46 -28.13
N LEU A 56 -28.23 -14.35 -28.82
CA LEU A 56 -27.08 -13.49 -28.51
C LEU A 56 -27.20 -12.85 -27.14
N LEU A 57 -28.38 -12.36 -26.77
CA LEU A 57 -28.60 -11.80 -25.44
C LEU A 57 -28.32 -12.84 -24.35
N ASP A 58 -28.81 -14.07 -24.52
CA ASP A 58 -28.69 -15.13 -23.52
C ASP A 58 -27.30 -15.77 -23.46
N SER A 59 -26.56 -15.78 -24.57
CA SER A 59 -25.24 -16.42 -24.66
C SER A 59 -24.11 -15.62 -24.00
N PHE A 60 -24.30 -14.32 -23.77
CA PHE A 60 -23.27 -13.44 -23.22
C PHE A 60 -23.71 -12.79 -21.89
N PRO A 61 -22.76 -12.51 -20.98
CA PRO A 61 -23.05 -11.95 -19.66
C PRO A 61 -23.24 -10.43 -19.73
N PHE A 62 -24.18 -9.98 -20.54
CA PHE A 62 -24.53 -8.56 -20.61
C PHE A 62 -25.12 -8.05 -19.29
N GLU A 63 -24.67 -6.88 -18.87
CA GLU A 63 -25.16 -6.09 -17.75
C GLU A 63 -25.62 -4.72 -18.26
N ILE A 64 -26.51 -4.07 -17.51
CA ILE A 64 -26.95 -2.70 -17.82
C ILE A 64 -26.21 -1.75 -16.89
N ILE A 65 -25.51 -0.78 -17.48
CA ILE A 65 -24.73 0.22 -16.75
C ILE A 65 -25.29 1.61 -17.08
N GLU A 66 -25.62 2.39 -16.06
CA GLU A 66 -25.94 3.81 -16.24
C GLU A 66 -24.73 4.53 -16.81
N SER A 67 -24.95 5.34 -17.84
CA SER A 67 -23.88 5.95 -18.62
C SER A 67 -24.29 7.34 -19.05
N SER A 68 -23.30 8.17 -19.29
CA SER A 68 -23.51 9.48 -19.88
C SER A 68 -22.42 9.79 -20.90
N ASN A 69 -22.48 10.95 -21.54
CA ASN A 69 -21.56 11.39 -22.58
C ASN A 69 -21.06 12.81 -22.30
N PHE A 70 -20.17 13.33 -23.13
CA PHE A 70 -19.60 14.67 -22.97
C PHE A 70 -20.67 15.78 -22.82
N PHE A 71 -21.85 15.57 -23.41
CA PHE A 71 -22.98 16.50 -23.37
C PHE A 71 -23.88 16.35 -22.14
N GLY A 72 -23.64 15.35 -21.29
CA GLY A 72 -24.43 15.10 -20.09
C GLY A 72 -25.76 14.39 -20.35
N ASP A 73 -25.91 13.68 -21.48
CA ASP A 73 -27.12 12.90 -21.75
C ASP A 73 -27.16 11.68 -20.81
N ASP A 74 -28.31 11.39 -20.20
CA ASP A 74 -28.50 10.17 -19.40
C ASP A 74 -29.02 9.01 -20.28
N PHE A 75 -28.30 7.89 -20.26
CA PHE A 75 -28.71 6.66 -20.95
C PHE A 75 -28.13 5.43 -20.29
N SER A 76 -28.47 4.26 -20.80
CA SER A 76 -27.89 3.00 -20.38
C SER A 76 -27.05 2.37 -21.49
N VAL A 77 -25.99 1.67 -21.08
CA VAL A 77 -25.17 0.84 -21.97
C VAL A 77 -25.36 -0.62 -21.57
N LEU A 78 -25.68 -1.46 -22.55
CA LEU A 78 -25.68 -2.91 -22.38
C LEU A 78 -24.24 -3.39 -22.60
N TYR A 79 -23.56 -3.72 -21.51
CA TYR A 79 -22.11 -3.92 -21.47
C TYR A 79 -21.76 -5.35 -21.08
N ALA A 80 -20.71 -5.92 -21.69
CA ALA A 80 -20.18 -7.23 -21.32
C ALA A 80 -18.65 -7.21 -21.23
N ASN A 81 -18.11 -7.58 -20.06
CA ASN A 81 -16.68 -7.80 -19.85
C ASN A 81 -16.39 -9.31 -19.92
N ILE A 82 -15.73 -9.76 -20.99
CA ILE A 82 -15.70 -11.18 -21.39
C ILE A 82 -14.30 -11.68 -21.77
N PRO A 83 -13.97 -12.97 -21.54
CA PRO A 83 -12.67 -13.54 -21.93
C PRO A 83 -12.40 -13.48 -23.43
N LEU A 84 -11.11 -13.57 -23.81
CA LEU A 84 -10.64 -13.45 -25.19
C LEU A 84 -11.44 -14.27 -26.22
N GLY A 85 -11.73 -15.54 -25.91
CA GLY A 85 -12.49 -16.39 -26.84
C GLY A 85 -13.91 -15.88 -27.13
N GLN A 86 -14.58 -15.29 -26.15
CA GLN A 86 -15.92 -14.68 -26.33
C GLN A 86 -15.83 -13.29 -26.97
N TYR A 87 -14.79 -12.52 -26.61
CA TYR A 87 -14.50 -11.22 -27.21
C TYR A 87 -14.31 -11.32 -28.73
N GLU A 88 -13.51 -12.28 -29.19
CA GLU A 88 -13.31 -12.59 -30.61
C GLU A 88 -14.62 -12.98 -31.32
N GLN A 89 -15.52 -13.71 -30.65
CA GLN A 89 -16.81 -14.06 -31.21
C GLN A 89 -17.69 -12.83 -31.44
N LEU A 90 -17.78 -11.93 -30.44
CA LEU A 90 -18.55 -10.69 -30.56
C LEU A 90 -17.94 -9.73 -31.58
N GLY A 91 -16.60 -9.62 -31.63
CA GLY A 91 -15.90 -8.79 -32.61
C GLY A 91 -16.23 -9.13 -34.06
N LYS A 92 -16.38 -10.42 -34.38
CA LYS A 92 -16.82 -10.89 -35.71
C LYS A 92 -18.26 -10.54 -36.06
N MET A 93 -19.07 -10.16 -35.07
CA MET A 93 -20.49 -9.84 -35.22
C MET A 93 -20.79 -8.33 -35.13
N LYS A 94 -19.77 -7.47 -35.22
CA LYS A 94 -19.95 -6.01 -35.27
C LYS A 94 -20.97 -5.63 -36.34
N ASN A 95 -21.85 -4.66 -36.02
CA ASN A 95 -22.93 -4.19 -36.88
C ASN A 95 -24.04 -5.21 -37.21
N ASN A 96 -24.11 -6.35 -36.50
CA ASN A 96 -25.21 -7.29 -36.68
C ASN A 96 -26.55 -6.64 -36.24
N LEU A 97 -27.57 -6.70 -37.11
CA LEU A 97 -28.90 -6.13 -36.85
C LEU A 97 -29.56 -6.68 -35.57
N ALA A 98 -29.18 -7.88 -35.13
CA ALA A 98 -29.65 -8.46 -33.88
C ALA A 98 -29.34 -7.57 -32.66
N PHE A 99 -28.24 -6.82 -32.65
CA PHE A 99 -27.93 -5.90 -31.54
C PHE A 99 -28.86 -4.68 -31.52
N LYS A 100 -29.26 -4.18 -32.68
CA LYS A 100 -30.30 -3.13 -32.79
C LYS A 100 -31.64 -3.62 -32.23
N ASP A 101 -32.00 -4.86 -32.56
CA ASP A 101 -33.22 -5.49 -32.07
C ASP A 101 -33.22 -5.66 -30.55
N ILE A 102 -32.09 -6.06 -29.97
CA ILE A 102 -31.89 -6.14 -28.51
C ILE A 102 -32.11 -4.75 -27.89
N ALA A 103 -31.35 -3.74 -28.34
CA ALA A 103 -31.40 -2.40 -27.75
C ALA A 103 -32.81 -1.77 -27.84
N SER A 104 -33.48 -1.94 -28.97
CA SER A 104 -34.85 -1.45 -29.18
C SER A 104 -35.84 -2.14 -28.24
N THR A 105 -35.69 -3.44 -28.01
CA THR A 105 -36.57 -4.21 -27.11
C THR A 105 -36.36 -3.85 -25.64
N PHE A 106 -35.12 -3.60 -25.21
CA PHE A 106 -34.86 -3.04 -23.87
C PHE A 106 -35.48 -1.65 -23.69
N THR A 107 -35.36 -0.80 -24.72
CA THR A 107 -35.91 0.56 -24.70
C THR A 107 -37.43 0.54 -24.59
N GLU A 108 -38.10 -0.35 -25.32
CA GLU A 108 -39.54 -0.58 -25.23
C GLU A 108 -40.00 -0.99 -23.82
N LEU A 109 -39.19 -1.80 -23.12
CA LEU A 109 -39.46 -2.22 -21.74
C LEU A 109 -38.98 -1.19 -20.69
N GLY A 110 -38.69 0.05 -21.11
CA GLY A 110 -38.43 1.18 -20.22
C GLY A 110 -36.97 1.35 -19.80
N THR A 111 -36.01 0.74 -20.50
CA THR A 111 -34.57 0.98 -20.28
C THR A 111 -33.89 1.40 -21.56
N TYR A 112 -33.56 2.70 -21.68
CA TYR A 112 -32.99 3.26 -22.90
C TYR A 112 -31.54 2.79 -23.12
N ILE A 113 -31.35 1.78 -23.95
CA ILE A 113 -30.03 1.26 -24.33
C ILE A 113 -29.51 2.03 -25.55
N ARG A 114 -28.60 2.97 -25.31
CA ARG A 114 -28.00 3.77 -26.37
C ARG A 114 -26.82 3.07 -27.04
N PHE A 115 -26.05 2.30 -26.28
CA PHE A 115 -24.94 1.50 -26.80
C PHE A 115 -25.02 0.07 -26.33
N ILE A 116 -24.57 -0.85 -27.18
CA ILE A 116 -24.17 -2.19 -26.76
C ILE A 116 -22.66 -2.28 -26.96
N ALA A 117 -21.93 -2.53 -25.89
CA ALA A 117 -20.48 -2.56 -25.91
C ALA A 117 -19.93 -3.81 -25.21
N THR A 118 -18.75 -4.22 -25.61
CA THR A 118 -18.03 -5.29 -24.94
C THR A 118 -16.56 -4.92 -24.78
N GLU A 119 -15.97 -5.36 -23.67
CA GLU A 119 -14.57 -5.15 -23.36
C GLU A 119 -13.89 -6.49 -23.11
N LEU A 120 -12.64 -6.60 -23.54
CA LEU A 120 -11.82 -7.77 -23.28
C LEU A 120 -11.49 -7.85 -21.79
N LYS A 121 -11.88 -8.94 -21.16
CA LYS A 121 -11.43 -9.28 -19.82
C LYS A 121 -9.96 -9.63 -19.88
N MET A 122 -9.11 -8.69 -19.46
CA MET A 122 -7.70 -8.94 -19.28
C MET A 122 -7.50 -9.97 -18.16
N GLU A 123 -7.08 -11.17 -18.52
CA GLU A 123 -6.62 -12.16 -17.54
C GLU A 123 -5.22 -11.73 -17.08
N SER A 124 -5.08 -11.33 -15.82
CA SER A 124 -3.74 -11.14 -15.26
C SER A 124 -3.04 -12.50 -15.25
N ALA A 125 -1.85 -12.60 -15.84
CA ALA A 125 -0.92 -13.66 -15.47
C ALA A 125 -0.77 -13.61 -13.95
N ALA A 126 -1.32 -14.63 -13.27
CA ALA A 126 -1.36 -14.81 -11.82
C ALA A 126 -0.97 -13.56 -11.00
N GLN A 127 -1.94 -12.71 -10.67
CA GLN A 127 -1.79 -11.87 -9.48
C GLN A 127 -1.47 -12.82 -8.30
N PRO A 128 -0.34 -12.63 -7.58
CA PRO A 128 -0.13 -13.37 -6.35
C PRO A 128 -1.33 -13.11 -5.45
N SER A 129 -1.94 -14.20 -5.03
CA SER A 129 -3.04 -14.31 -4.08
C SER A 129 -3.10 -13.15 -3.09
N LYS A 130 -4.28 -12.53 -2.95
CA LYS A 130 -4.70 -11.66 -1.84
C LYS A 130 -3.83 -11.89 -0.61
N ALA A 131 -2.85 -11.03 -0.40
CA ALA A 131 -2.04 -11.09 0.81
C ALA A 131 -3.02 -10.91 1.98
N LYS A 132 -3.07 -11.90 2.87
CA LYS A 132 -3.67 -11.75 4.19
C LYS A 132 -3.11 -10.45 4.78
N LYS A 133 -3.98 -9.56 5.31
CA LYS A 133 -3.60 -8.36 6.08
C LYS A 133 -2.48 -8.73 7.06
N GLY A 134 -1.23 -8.54 6.65
CA GLY A 134 -0.04 -8.62 7.47
C GLY A 134 0.34 -7.23 7.93
N GLN A 135 1.07 -7.13 9.04
CA GLN A 135 1.49 -5.92 9.76
C GLN A 135 2.16 -4.78 8.96
N GLN A 136 2.27 -4.87 7.62
CA GLN A 136 2.99 -3.91 6.79
C GLN A 136 2.14 -2.78 6.19
N GLY A 137 0.83 -2.97 5.95
CA GLY A 137 -0.03 -1.93 5.35
C GLY A 137 -0.36 -0.76 6.28
N LEU A 138 -0.98 0.31 5.76
CA LEU A 138 -1.54 1.37 6.58
C LEU A 138 -2.64 0.83 7.52
N ARG A 139 -2.63 1.32 8.75
CA ARG A 139 -3.68 1.09 9.75
C ARG A 139 -4.86 2.00 9.45
N ASP A 140 -6.07 1.56 9.80
CA ASP A 140 -7.29 2.37 9.61
C ASP A 140 -7.19 3.74 10.30
N SER A 141 -6.51 3.81 11.46
CA SER A 141 -6.24 5.06 12.17
C SER A 141 -5.29 6.00 11.43
N GLU A 142 -4.32 5.48 10.68
CA GLU A 142 -3.40 6.27 9.86
C GLU A 142 -4.10 6.79 8.61
N ILE A 143 -4.94 5.97 7.97
CA ILE A 143 -5.79 6.40 6.85
C ILE A 143 -6.73 7.51 7.31
N HIS A 144 -7.34 7.36 8.49
CA HIS A 144 -8.20 8.40 9.06
C HIS A 144 -7.41 9.69 9.34
N LYS A 145 -6.23 9.60 9.96
CA LYS A 145 -5.36 10.78 10.19
C LYS A 145 -4.99 11.45 8.87
N LEU A 146 -4.59 10.70 7.84
CA LEU A 146 -4.27 11.25 6.53
C LEU A 146 -5.44 12.07 5.96
N VAL A 147 -6.64 11.47 5.94
CA VAL A 147 -7.84 12.05 5.32
C VAL A 147 -8.31 13.29 6.08
N TYR A 148 -8.51 13.17 7.39
CA TYR A 148 -9.13 14.24 8.18
C TYR A 148 -8.13 15.26 8.72
N ASN A 149 -6.89 14.83 8.98
CA ASN A 149 -5.89 15.66 9.64
C ASN A 149 -4.75 16.13 8.70
N TYR A 150 -4.66 15.69 7.44
CA TYR A 150 -3.64 16.23 6.52
C TYR A 150 -4.25 16.77 5.22
N ILE A 151 -5.03 15.94 4.53
CA ILE A 151 -5.77 16.33 3.33
C ILE A 151 -6.85 17.35 3.72
N GLY A 152 -7.67 17.00 4.71
CA GLY A 152 -8.79 17.77 5.22
C GLY A 152 -10.11 17.33 4.60
N VAL A 153 -11.21 17.47 5.34
CA VAL A 153 -12.57 17.24 4.84
C VAL A 153 -13.45 18.43 5.17
N GLU A 154 -13.96 19.10 4.15
CA GLU A 154 -14.84 20.26 4.29
C GLU A 154 -16.14 20.02 3.51
N GLY A 155 -17.29 20.17 4.16
CA GLY A 155 -18.60 19.88 3.55
C GLY A 155 -18.77 18.44 3.04
N GLY A 156 -17.94 17.49 3.50
CA GLY A 156 -17.92 16.10 3.03
C GLY A 156 -16.97 15.81 1.87
N TYR A 157 -16.34 16.84 1.29
CA TYR A 157 -15.38 16.71 0.20
C TYR A 157 -13.96 16.44 0.72
N LEU A 158 -13.18 15.65 -0.04
CA LEU A 158 -11.81 15.30 0.29
C LEU A 158 -10.85 16.40 -0.21
N GLY A 159 -10.38 17.27 0.68
CA GLY A 159 -9.48 18.36 0.34
C GLY A 159 -9.98 19.20 -0.84
N ASP A 160 -9.11 19.43 -1.81
CA ASP A 160 -9.42 20.09 -3.09
C ASP A 160 -9.69 19.10 -4.24
N PHE A 161 -9.94 17.82 -3.93
CA PHE A 161 -10.21 16.81 -4.96
C PHE A 161 -11.60 16.96 -5.56
N SER A 162 -11.62 17.20 -6.87
CA SER A 162 -12.77 16.96 -7.75
C SER A 162 -12.73 15.52 -8.27
N TYR A 163 -13.82 15.05 -8.88
CA TYR A 163 -13.82 13.75 -9.57
C TYR A 163 -12.69 13.62 -10.60
N ARG A 164 -12.41 14.70 -11.34
CA ARG A 164 -11.33 14.75 -12.33
C ARG A 164 -9.96 14.70 -11.67
N SER A 165 -9.68 15.62 -10.75
CA SER A 165 -8.36 15.65 -10.09
C SER A 165 -8.09 14.42 -9.22
N HIS A 166 -9.13 13.72 -8.75
CA HIS A 166 -8.97 12.43 -8.07
C HIS A 166 -8.53 11.32 -9.00
N ARG A 167 -9.07 11.27 -10.24
CA ARG A 167 -8.59 10.35 -11.27
C ARG A 167 -7.17 10.72 -11.72
N ASP A 168 -6.95 11.98 -12.07
CA ASP A 168 -5.68 12.46 -12.61
C ASP A 168 -4.55 12.23 -11.60
N PHE A 169 -4.82 12.33 -10.31
CA PHE A 169 -3.85 12.03 -9.25
C PHE A 169 -3.23 10.63 -9.32
N TYR A 170 -4.00 9.58 -9.63
CA TYR A 170 -3.41 8.24 -9.78
C TYR A 170 -2.63 8.09 -11.09
N ILE A 171 -3.08 8.78 -12.15
CA ILE A 171 -2.38 8.81 -13.45
C ILE A 171 -1.02 9.49 -13.30
N GLU A 172 -0.96 10.65 -12.63
CA GLU A 172 0.29 11.38 -12.36
C GLU A 172 1.31 10.56 -11.56
N LEU A 173 0.84 9.61 -10.75
CA LEU A 173 1.68 8.69 -9.97
C LEU A 173 2.08 7.41 -10.73
N ASP A 174 1.68 7.30 -12.00
CA ASP A 174 1.86 6.11 -12.83
C ASP A 174 1.30 4.86 -12.13
N LEU A 175 0.07 5.00 -11.61
CA LEU A 175 -0.70 3.93 -10.99
C LEU A 175 -1.87 3.58 -11.91
N ASN A 176 -1.97 2.31 -12.29
CA ASN A 176 -3.11 1.78 -13.02
C ASN A 176 -4.31 1.57 -12.08
N ILE A 177 -4.82 2.66 -11.51
CA ILE A 177 -5.95 2.70 -10.59
C ILE A 177 -6.98 3.67 -11.15
N ASN A 178 -8.17 3.17 -11.43
CA ASN A 178 -9.31 4.01 -11.76
C ASN A 178 -10.22 4.16 -10.53
N PRO A 179 -10.33 5.36 -9.93
CA PRO A 179 -11.17 5.53 -8.74
C PRO A 179 -12.66 5.32 -9.00
N PHE A 180 -13.11 5.40 -10.25
CA PHE A 180 -14.50 5.15 -10.62
C PHE A 180 -14.91 3.67 -10.57
N ASP A 181 -13.94 2.76 -10.43
CA ASP A 181 -14.20 1.33 -10.22
C ASP A 181 -14.68 1.04 -8.78
N TYR A 182 -14.64 2.05 -7.90
CA TYR A 182 -15.02 1.96 -6.50
C TYR A 182 -16.34 2.71 -6.24
N GLU A 183 -17.24 2.11 -5.46
CA GLU A 183 -18.49 2.75 -5.06
C GLU A 183 -18.27 3.85 -4.01
N GLY A 184 -19.16 4.85 -4.00
CA GLY A 184 -19.19 5.93 -3.00
C GLY A 184 -18.66 7.29 -3.49
N THR A 185 -18.58 8.22 -2.56
CA THR A 185 -18.03 9.57 -2.75
C THR A 185 -16.52 9.54 -3.01
N THR A 186 -15.94 10.63 -3.53
CA THR A 186 -14.48 10.78 -3.73
C THR A 186 -13.67 10.39 -2.49
N ARG A 187 -14.14 10.79 -1.30
CA ARG A 187 -13.52 10.42 -0.02
C ARG A 187 -13.57 8.92 0.24
N GLU A 188 -14.74 8.32 0.07
CA GLU A 188 -14.93 6.87 0.29
C GLU A 188 -14.12 6.04 -0.69
N ARG A 189 -14.09 6.45 -1.97
CA ARG A 189 -13.24 5.85 -3.01
C ARG A 189 -11.78 5.94 -2.63
N PHE A 190 -11.28 7.12 -2.28
CA PHE A 190 -9.88 7.30 -1.86
C PHE A 190 -9.51 6.41 -0.68
N MET A 191 -10.35 6.38 0.36
CA MET A 191 -10.15 5.53 1.54
C MET A 191 -10.14 4.04 1.19
N LYS A 192 -11.06 3.60 0.32
CA LYS A 192 -11.12 2.21 -0.13
C LYS A 192 -9.89 1.83 -0.95
N ILE A 193 -9.53 2.63 -1.95
CA ILE A 193 -8.35 2.46 -2.79
C ILE A 193 -7.09 2.33 -1.95
N ILE A 194 -6.82 3.29 -1.05
CA ILE A 194 -5.58 3.25 -0.26
C ILE A 194 -5.59 2.05 0.69
N SER A 195 -6.74 1.68 1.26
CA SER A 195 -6.84 0.53 2.18
C SER A 195 -6.63 -0.84 1.49
N GLU A 196 -7.04 -0.96 0.23
CA GLU A 196 -6.95 -2.21 -0.55
C GLU A 196 -5.64 -2.30 -1.36
N SER A 197 -4.89 -1.22 -1.45
CA SER A 197 -3.62 -1.15 -2.18
C SER A 197 -2.48 -1.88 -1.46
N GLU A 198 -1.57 -2.48 -2.23
CA GLU A 198 -0.33 -3.05 -1.72
C GLU A 198 0.57 -1.99 -1.05
N PRO A 199 1.42 -2.35 -0.07
CA PRO A 199 2.22 -1.37 0.70
C PRO A 199 3.03 -0.40 -0.16
N LYS A 200 3.67 -0.88 -1.23
CA LYS A 200 4.44 -0.02 -2.16
C LYS A 200 3.55 0.98 -2.89
N VAL A 201 2.31 0.61 -3.21
CA VAL A 201 1.32 1.48 -3.85
C VAL A 201 0.79 2.50 -2.84
N GLN A 202 0.50 2.08 -1.60
CA GLN A 202 0.15 2.99 -0.51
C GLN A 202 1.24 4.05 -0.31
N ALA A 203 2.51 3.67 -0.30
CA ALA A 203 3.63 4.60 -0.19
C ALA A 203 3.69 5.62 -1.34
N LYS A 204 3.48 5.18 -2.59
CA LYS A 204 3.40 6.09 -3.75
C LYS A 204 2.26 7.09 -3.60
N ILE A 205 1.08 6.62 -3.18
CA ILE A 205 -0.09 7.48 -2.91
C ILE A 205 0.25 8.51 -1.83
N LEU A 206 0.84 8.10 -0.71
CA LEU A 206 1.23 9.03 0.35
C LEU A 206 2.24 10.08 -0.12
N LYS A 207 3.25 9.70 -0.91
CA LYS A 207 4.20 10.64 -1.51
C LYS A 207 3.49 11.68 -2.37
N GLY A 208 2.60 11.23 -3.27
CA GLY A 208 1.79 12.13 -4.09
C GLY A 208 0.94 13.10 -3.26
N ILE A 209 0.39 12.65 -2.13
CA ILE A 209 -0.35 13.52 -1.21
C ILE A 209 0.57 14.57 -0.57
N LEU A 210 1.76 14.19 -0.12
CA LEU A 210 2.73 15.13 0.45
C LEU A 210 3.20 16.16 -0.59
N ASP A 211 3.40 15.75 -1.85
CA ASP A 211 3.78 16.64 -2.95
C ASP A 211 2.65 17.61 -3.31
N ARG A 212 1.40 17.13 -3.31
CA ARG A 212 0.21 17.96 -3.59
C ARG A 212 -0.07 18.98 -2.50
N TYR A 213 0.14 18.60 -1.23
CA TYR A 213 -0.21 19.42 -0.07
C TYR A 213 1.04 19.83 0.70
N SER A 214 1.63 20.95 0.29
CA SER A 214 2.84 21.51 0.91
C SER A 214 2.65 21.92 2.36
N ILE A 215 3.70 21.78 3.16
CA ILE A 215 3.77 22.22 4.56
C ILE A 215 3.42 23.71 4.64
N GLY A 216 2.59 24.09 5.62
CA GLY A 216 2.18 25.47 5.86
C GLY A 216 1.03 25.96 4.96
N SER A 217 0.63 25.20 3.93
CA SER A 217 -0.50 25.59 3.06
C SER A 217 -1.87 25.58 3.76
N SER A 218 -1.96 24.97 4.95
CA SER A 218 -3.10 25.12 5.87
C SER A 218 -2.68 24.83 7.31
N LYS A 219 -3.58 25.10 8.25
CA LYS A 219 -3.41 24.74 9.67
C LYS A 219 -3.27 23.22 9.91
N LEU A 220 -3.67 22.40 8.94
CA LEU A 220 -3.58 20.93 9.03
C LEU A 220 -2.20 20.38 8.62
N ARG A 221 -1.41 21.14 7.84
CA ARG A 221 -0.18 20.65 7.20
C ARG A 221 1.04 21.19 7.92
N THR A 222 1.25 20.69 9.13
CA THR A 222 2.40 21.02 9.97
C THR A 222 3.61 20.14 9.62
N GLN A 223 4.80 20.58 10.01
CA GLN A 223 6.03 19.79 9.88
C GLN A 223 5.89 18.42 10.57
N ASP A 224 5.40 18.39 11.82
CA ASP A 224 5.20 17.15 12.57
C ASP A 224 4.31 16.12 11.85
N ARG A 225 3.24 16.58 11.19
CA ARG A 225 2.33 15.68 10.45
C ARG A 225 2.94 15.20 9.15
N TYR A 226 3.71 16.05 8.47
CA TYR A 226 4.49 15.66 7.30
C TYR A 226 5.48 14.56 7.69
N ASP A 227 6.22 14.74 8.77
CA ASP A 227 7.21 13.78 9.26
C ASP A 227 6.55 12.46 9.72
N GLU A 228 5.38 12.53 10.37
CA GLU A 228 4.58 11.35 10.73
C GLU A 228 4.19 10.53 9.49
N ILE A 229 3.67 11.18 8.44
CA ILE A 229 3.29 10.51 7.18
C ILE A 229 4.53 9.98 6.45
N HIS A 230 5.64 10.72 6.48
CA HIS A 230 6.90 10.28 5.92
C HIS A 230 7.43 9.01 6.61
N GLY A 231 7.25 8.89 7.93
CA GLY A 231 7.51 7.66 8.68
C GLY A 231 6.68 6.47 8.20
N TRP A 232 5.39 6.68 7.88
CA TRP A 232 4.55 5.62 7.30
C TRP A 232 5.05 5.18 5.92
N ILE A 233 5.48 6.12 5.06
CA ILE A 233 6.08 5.82 3.76
C ILE A 233 7.32 4.94 3.91
N GLY A 234 8.20 5.26 4.85
CA GLY A 234 9.40 4.46 5.14
C GLY A 234 9.05 3.02 5.49
N ARG A 235 8.08 2.84 6.39
CA ARG A 235 7.56 1.50 6.78
C ARG A 235 6.97 0.74 5.60
N LEU A 236 6.19 1.40 4.75
CA LEU A 236 5.48 0.79 3.61
C LEU A 236 6.40 0.35 2.47
N LEU A 237 7.49 1.09 2.23
CA LEU A 237 8.44 0.75 1.17
C LEU A 237 9.37 -0.41 1.51
N GLY A 238 9.27 -0.97 2.72
CA GLY A 238 10.22 -1.97 3.18
C GLY A 238 11.64 -1.42 3.28
N MET A 239 11.81 -0.07 3.31
CA MET A 239 12.99 0.58 3.90
C MET A 239 12.90 0.44 5.42
N SER A 240 12.69 -0.80 5.85
CA SER A 240 12.29 -1.12 7.20
C SER A 240 13.44 -0.82 8.14
N GLN A 241 13.06 -0.36 9.32
CA GLN A 241 13.76 -0.74 10.54
C GLN A 241 14.12 -2.22 10.45
N ILE A 242 15.37 -2.54 10.74
CA ILE A 242 15.71 -3.92 11.10
C ILE A 242 14.69 -4.34 12.17
N GLU A 243 14.13 -5.53 12.02
CA GLU A 243 13.05 -6.03 12.87
C GLU A 243 13.36 -5.70 14.33
N HIS A 244 12.38 -5.18 15.08
CA HIS A 244 12.66 -4.75 16.43
C HIS A 244 13.12 -5.96 17.27
N PRO A 245 14.28 -5.93 17.96
CA PRO A 245 14.78 -7.13 18.60
C PRO A 245 13.90 -7.62 19.73
N THR A 246 13.82 -8.94 19.86
CA THR A 246 13.21 -9.66 20.99
C THR A 246 14.26 -10.61 21.57
N PRO A 247 15.30 -10.09 22.24
CA PRO A 247 16.40 -10.91 22.71
C PRO A 247 15.94 -11.88 23.79
N ARG A 248 16.59 -13.05 23.85
CA ARG A 248 16.32 -14.05 24.90
C ARG A 248 16.85 -13.60 26.26
N ILE A 249 18.08 -13.11 26.23
CA ILE A 249 18.74 -12.54 27.41
C ILE A 249 18.22 -11.14 27.56
N THR A 250 17.54 -10.88 28.67
CA THR A 250 16.90 -9.59 28.88
C THR A 250 16.93 -9.20 30.35
N SER A 251 16.68 -7.91 30.59
CA SER A 251 16.42 -7.34 31.90
C SER A 251 15.26 -6.37 31.76
N ASP A 252 14.60 -6.02 32.86
CA ASP A 252 13.49 -5.05 32.86
C ASP A 252 13.86 -3.73 32.15
N VAL A 253 15.12 -3.32 32.25
CA VAL A 253 15.66 -2.13 31.57
C VAL A 253 15.71 -2.33 30.05
N VAL A 254 16.13 -3.50 29.59
CA VAL A 254 16.23 -3.85 28.16
C VAL A 254 14.85 -3.98 27.55
N GLU A 255 13.92 -4.72 28.19
CA GLU A 255 12.55 -4.87 27.68
C GLU A 255 11.83 -3.53 27.56
N ARG A 256 11.98 -2.67 28.58
CA ARG A 256 11.40 -1.33 28.58
C ARG A 256 12.04 -0.45 27.51
N ALA A 257 13.37 -0.42 27.42
CA ALA A 257 14.06 0.36 26.39
C ALA A 257 13.70 -0.09 24.97
N LEU A 258 13.56 -1.40 24.73
CA LEU A 258 13.09 -1.94 23.46
C LEU A 258 11.65 -1.50 23.16
N THR A 259 10.76 -1.61 24.15
CA THR A 259 9.36 -1.20 24.00
C THR A 259 9.25 0.30 23.71
N ASP A 260 10.00 1.12 24.43
CA ASP A 260 10.03 2.58 24.26
C ASP A 260 10.60 2.96 22.89
N ALA A 261 11.70 2.33 22.46
CA ALA A 261 12.28 2.56 21.13
C ALA A 261 11.25 2.27 20.03
N LYS A 262 10.54 1.13 20.13
CA LYS A 262 9.47 0.76 19.20
C LYS A 262 8.33 1.79 19.19
N GLN A 263 7.90 2.26 20.35
CA GLN A 263 6.83 3.26 20.43
C GLN A 263 7.26 4.61 19.85
N LEU A 264 8.48 5.06 20.13
CA LEU A 264 9.01 6.33 19.62
C LEU A 264 9.15 6.29 18.11
N LEU A 265 9.71 5.20 17.56
CA LEU A 265 9.79 4.96 16.12
C LEU A 265 8.42 5.01 15.42
N GLN A 266 7.34 4.61 16.10
CA GLN A 266 5.99 4.61 15.54
C GLN A 266 5.23 5.93 15.71
N SER A 267 5.66 6.80 16.63
CA SER A 267 4.90 7.98 17.06
C SER A 267 5.59 9.30 16.76
N THR A 268 6.88 9.39 17.06
CA THR A 268 7.66 10.65 17.09
C THR A 268 8.92 10.59 16.22
N GLY A 269 9.09 9.51 15.45
CA GLY A 269 10.20 9.33 14.51
C GLY A 269 11.46 8.74 15.12
N ALA A 270 12.41 8.40 14.25
CA ALA A 270 13.65 7.73 14.59
C ALA A 270 14.57 8.59 15.46
N THR A 271 14.61 9.91 15.24
CA THR A 271 15.42 10.84 16.03
C THR A 271 15.11 10.74 17.53
N SER A 272 13.84 10.51 17.88
CA SER A 272 13.40 10.31 19.26
C SER A 272 13.80 8.94 19.83
N GLY A 273 13.91 7.92 18.97
CA GLY A 273 14.21 6.54 19.35
C GLY A 273 15.70 6.22 19.57
N VAL A 274 16.63 7.09 19.16
CA VAL A 274 18.08 6.83 19.21
C VAL A 274 18.57 6.50 20.62
N ASP A 275 18.14 7.28 21.62
CA ASP A 275 18.50 7.07 23.03
C ASP A 275 18.06 5.69 23.55
N ARG A 276 16.84 5.29 23.19
CA ARG A 276 16.26 4.03 23.64
C ARG A 276 16.88 2.83 22.95
N ALA A 277 17.19 2.94 21.65
CA ALA A 277 17.95 1.92 20.93
C ALA A 277 19.35 1.72 21.52
N HIS A 278 20.06 2.81 21.81
CA HIS A 278 21.37 2.75 22.49
C HIS A 278 21.26 2.08 23.86
N THR A 279 20.31 2.53 24.69
CA THR A 279 20.06 1.99 26.03
C THR A 279 19.75 0.48 25.99
N ALA A 280 18.95 0.04 25.02
CA ALA A 280 18.60 -1.36 24.84
C ALA A 280 19.84 -2.23 24.53
N VAL A 281 20.70 -1.81 23.58
CA VAL A 281 21.93 -2.57 23.26
C VAL A 281 22.89 -2.57 24.44
N HIS A 282 23.03 -1.44 25.14
CA HIS A 282 23.93 -1.32 26.30
C HIS A 282 23.50 -2.25 27.44
N GLY A 283 22.23 -2.19 27.81
CA GLY A 283 21.65 -3.08 28.82
C GLY A 283 21.73 -4.55 28.40
N TYR A 284 21.52 -4.85 27.12
CA TYR A 284 21.61 -6.21 26.60
C TYR A 284 23.02 -6.79 26.74
N LEU A 285 24.05 -6.05 26.32
CA LEU A 285 25.45 -6.50 26.46
C LEU A 285 25.85 -6.70 27.93
N HIS A 286 25.37 -5.85 28.85
CA HIS A 286 25.56 -6.07 30.28
C HIS A 286 24.88 -7.35 30.77
N ALA A 287 23.65 -7.62 30.33
CA ALA A 287 22.93 -8.83 30.70
C ALA A 287 23.67 -10.09 30.19
N VAL A 288 24.16 -10.07 28.95
CA VAL A 288 25.00 -11.14 28.37
C VAL A 288 26.27 -11.36 29.20
N CYS A 289 27.00 -10.29 29.55
CA CYS A 289 28.20 -10.40 30.39
C CYS A 289 27.87 -11.01 31.76
N LYS A 290 26.77 -10.58 32.39
CA LYS A 290 26.34 -11.08 33.70
C LYS A 290 26.00 -12.57 33.66
N GLU A 291 25.25 -13.00 32.65
CA GLU A 291 24.84 -14.40 32.47
C GLU A 291 26.04 -15.31 32.19
N ALA A 292 26.99 -14.85 31.38
CA ALA A 292 28.22 -15.59 31.07
C ALA A 292 29.32 -15.45 32.14
N HIS A 293 29.04 -14.81 33.28
CA HIS A 293 30.00 -14.53 34.35
C HIS A 293 31.27 -13.77 33.89
N ILE A 294 31.13 -12.89 32.90
CA ILE A 294 32.19 -12.01 32.41
C ILE A 294 32.22 -10.74 33.28
N THR A 295 33.38 -10.44 33.86
CA THR A 295 33.54 -9.24 34.71
C THR A 295 33.59 -7.99 33.84
N CYS A 296 32.65 -7.08 34.04
CA CYS A 296 32.58 -5.78 33.36
C CYS A 296 32.52 -4.63 34.38
N LYS A 297 33.08 -3.47 34.02
CA LYS A 297 32.91 -2.25 34.82
C LYS A 297 31.46 -1.76 34.72
N SER A 298 30.96 -1.11 35.76
CA SER A 298 29.59 -0.57 35.79
C SER A 298 29.37 0.57 34.79
N ASP A 299 30.43 1.29 34.43
CA ASP A 299 30.43 2.43 33.50
C ASP A 299 31.02 2.08 32.13
N ALA A 300 31.18 0.79 31.83
CA ALA A 300 31.74 0.33 30.56
C ALA A 300 30.87 0.81 29.38
N ASN A 301 31.51 1.34 28.34
CA ASN A 301 30.79 1.79 27.15
C ASN A 301 30.44 0.62 26.21
N LEU A 302 29.60 0.87 25.19
CA LEU A 302 29.16 -0.16 24.23
C LEU A 302 30.31 -0.91 23.55
N ASN A 303 31.37 -0.20 23.17
CA ASN A 303 32.53 -0.79 22.49
C ASN A 303 33.31 -1.72 23.42
N GLU A 304 33.52 -1.29 24.67
CA GLU A 304 34.16 -2.11 25.71
C GLU A 304 33.37 -3.38 26.01
N LEU A 305 32.05 -3.26 26.19
CA LEU A 305 31.17 -4.39 26.44
C LEU A 305 31.14 -5.36 25.26
N LEU A 306 31.02 -4.86 24.02
CA LEU A 306 31.02 -5.71 22.84
C LEU A 306 32.33 -6.49 22.73
N LYS A 307 33.47 -5.84 22.96
CA LYS A 307 34.78 -6.51 22.96
C LYS A 307 34.85 -7.62 23.99
N LEU A 308 34.37 -7.38 25.22
CA LEU A 308 34.36 -8.40 26.27
C LEU A 308 33.50 -9.61 25.87
N VAL A 309 32.31 -9.38 25.34
CA VAL A 309 31.43 -10.46 24.86
C VAL A 309 32.11 -11.26 23.75
N LEU A 310 32.64 -10.61 22.72
CA LEU A 310 33.28 -11.28 21.59
C LEU A 310 34.54 -12.08 21.99
N GLN A 311 35.30 -11.62 23.00
CA GLN A 311 36.55 -12.26 23.43
C GLN A 311 36.33 -13.41 24.42
N HIS A 312 35.38 -13.27 25.35
CA HIS A 312 35.27 -14.16 26.49
C HIS A 312 34.07 -15.11 26.41
N HIS A 313 33.01 -14.75 25.67
CA HIS A 313 31.80 -15.56 25.63
C HIS A 313 32.00 -16.83 24.76
N PRO A 314 31.68 -18.05 25.25
CA PRO A 314 31.90 -19.31 24.54
C PRO A 314 31.29 -19.36 23.13
N GLY A 315 30.09 -18.83 22.94
CA GLY A 315 29.39 -18.79 21.64
C GLY A 315 30.10 -18.05 20.50
N PHE A 316 31.20 -17.32 20.77
CA PHE A 316 32.02 -16.66 19.75
C PHE A 316 33.38 -17.34 19.53
N ARG A 317 33.68 -18.45 20.22
CA ARG A 317 34.93 -19.21 20.02
C ARG A 317 34.96 -19.89 18.65
N ASP A 318 33.83 -20.47 18.23
CA ASP A 318 33.65 -21.08 16.91
C ASP A 318 32.88 -20.14 15.96
N ALA A 319 33.62 -19.56 15.01
CA ALA A 319 33.10 -18.64 14.01
C ALA A 319 32.90 -19.31 12.63
N GLY A 320 33.14 -20.63 12.53
CA GLY A 320 33.00 -21.38 11.28
C GLY A 320 33.93 -20.92 10.16
N ASN A 321 33.51 -21.19 8.91
CA ASN A 321 34.24 -20.80 7.71
C ASN A 321 34.31 -19.27 7.59
N ARG A 322 35.44 -18.72 7.08
CA ARG A 322 35.65 -17.28 6.87
C ARG A 322 35.72 -16.43 8.16
N LYS A 323 36.16 -17.01 9.28
CA LYS A 323 36.35 -16.32 10.57
C LYS A 323 37.03 -14.95 10.46
N GLU A 324 38.11 -14.84 9.70
CA GLU A 324 38.85 -13.58 9.56
C GLU A 324 38.01 -12.45 8.94
N ASP A 325 37.16 -12.78 7.97
CA ASP A 325 36.26 -11.81 7.32
C ASP A 325 35.16 -11.35 8.29
N ILE A 326 34.61 -12.27 9.08
CA ILE A 326 33.62 -11.97 10.12
C ILE A 326 34.24 -11.13 11.25
N ASP A 327 35.44 -11.48 11.71
CA ASP A 327 36.15 -10.71 12.75
C ASP A 327 36.45 -9.28 12.27
N ARG A 328 36.75 -9.09 10.98
CA ARG A 328 36.90 -7.76 10.38
C ARG A 328 35.59 -6.97 10.41
N ILE A 329 34.45 -7.60 10.10
CA ILE A 329 33.13 -6.97 10.18
C ILE A 329 32.80 -6.59 11.63
N LEU A 330 33.03 -7.47 12.60
CA LEU A 330 32.75 -7.22 14.01
C LEU A 330 33.62 -6.09 14.60
N LYS A 331 34.88 -5.99 14.16
CA LYS A 331 35.74 -4.84 14.49
C LYS A 331 35.17 -3.54 13.93
N ALA A 332 34.68 -3.53 12.70
CA ALA A 332 34.03 -2.35 12.12
C ALA A 332 32.76 -1.96 12.90
N PHE A 333 31.93 -2.94 13.29
CA PHE A 333 30.78 -2.70 14.15
C PHE A 333 31.17 -2.15 15.52
N SER A 334 32.31 -2.55 16.09
CA SER A 334 32.82 -1.96 17.33
C SER A 334 33.11 -0.47 17.17
N THR A 335 33.67 -0.06 16.02
CA THR A 335 33.89 1.35 15.69
C THR A 335 32.57 2.10 15.44
N ILE A 336 31.60 1.47 14.78
CA ILE A 336 30.27 2.06 14.56
C ILE A 336 29.57 2.30 15.90
N LEU A 337 29.58 1.33 16.81
CA LEU A 337 28.96 1.47 18.14
C LEU A 337 29.59 2.58 18.98
N ASP A 338 30.90 2.78 18.86
CA ASP A 338 31.59 3.90 19.52
C ASP A 338 31.08 5.26 19.03
N ALA A 339 30.84 5.39 17.72
CA ALA A 339 30.28 6.58 17.11
C ALA A 339 28.81 6.85 17.55
N LEU A 340 28.08 5.84 18.05
CA LEU A 340 26.71 6.05 18.54
C LEU A 340 26.65 6.88 19.83
N ASN A 341 27.71 6.84 20.66
CA ASN A 341 27.75 7.60 21.92
C ASN A 341 27.62 9.12 21.70
N PRO A 342 28.47 9.78 20.88
CA PRO A 342 28.32 11.21 20.61
C PRO A 342 27.03 11.52 19.86
N LEU A 343 26.54 10.65 18.97
CA LEU A 343 25.29 10.87 18.24
C LEU A 343 24.08 10.87 19.18
N ARG A 344 24.01 9.91 20.11
CA ARG A 344 23.01 9.88 21.17
C ARG A 344 23.11 11.10 22.07
N ASN A 345 24.31 11.46 22.53
CA ASN A 345 24.47 12.55 23.49
C ASN A 345 24.30 13.96 22.88
N ARG A 346 24.72 14.17 21.62
CA ARG A 346 24.84 15.52 21.03
C ARG A 346 23.96 15.78 19.83
N ALA A 347 23.29 14.76 19.29
CA ALA A 347 22.47 14.88 18.08
C ALA A 347 21.14 14.14 18.18
N SER A 348 20.70 13.81 19.40
CA SER A 348 19.38 13.19 19.65
C SER A 348 18.63 13.92 20.78
N VAL A 349 17.38 13.54 21.01
CA VAL A 349 16.53 14.13 22.06
C VAL A 349 16.92 13.73 23.49
N ALA A 350 17.99 12.93 23.65
CA ALA A 350 18.49 12.54 24.98
C ALA A 350 18.91 13.73 25.84
N HIS A 351 19.34 14.81 25.20
CA HIS A 351 19.77 16.08 25.80
C HIS A 351 19.18 17.25 24.99
N PRO A 352 19.12 18.48 25.55
CA PRO A 352 18.58 19.64 24.84
C PRO A 352 19.55 20.13 23.77
N ASN A 353 19.69 19.37 22.69
CA ASN A 353 20.55 19.66 21.55
C ASN A 353 19.82 20.59 20.57
N GLU A 354 20.51 21.62 20.08
CA GLU A 354 19.97 22.57 19.10
C GLU A 354 19.84 21.96 17.71
N GLU A 355 20.78 21.09 17.34
CA GLU A 355 20.79 20.36 16.08
C GLU A 355 20.55 18.87 16.34
N LEU A 356 19.51 18.33 15.73
CA LEU A 356 19.15 16.92 15.85
C LEU A 356 19.42 16.17 14.54
N LEU A 357 19.67 14.87 14.65
CA LEU A 357 19.74 13.99 13.48
C LEU A 357 18.44 14.07 12.70
N LYS A 358 18.56 14.12 11.38
CA LYS A 358 17.43 13.92 10.50
C LYS A 358 17.04 12.43 10.51
N GLU A 359 15.83 12.16 10.08
CA GLU A 359 15.20 10.84 10.19
C GLU A 359 16.05 9.72 9.56
N ALA A 360 16.68 9.97 8.40
CA ALA A 360 17.49 8.98 7.71
C ALA A 360 18.75 8.59 8.50
N GLU A 361 19.47 9.57 9.05
CA GLU A 361 20.67 9.36 9.86
C GLU A 361 20.32 8.72 11.21
N ALA A 362 19.21 9.14 11.84
CA ALA A 362 18.71 8.50 13.06
C ALA A 362 18.33 7.03 12.81
N MET A 363 17.71 6.74 11.67
CA MET A 363 17.40 5.38 11.24
C MET A 363 18.66 4.53 11.00
N LEU A 364 19.71 5.10 10.42
CA LEU A 364 21.01 4.43 10.27
C LEU A 364 21.60 4.03 11.63
N VAL A 365 21.53 4.93 12.62
CA VAL A 365 22.00 4.67 13.99
C VAL A 365 21.24 3.51 14.62
N ILE A 366 19.91 3.57 14.57
CA ILE A 366 19.03 2.56 15.17
C ILE A 366 19.20 1.20 14.49
N ASN A 367 19.27 1.17 13.17
CA ASN A 367 19.51 -0.07 12.43
C ASN A 367 20.90 -0.65 12.72
N SER A 368 21.92 0.18 12.90
CA SER A 368 23.26 -0.32 13.29
C SER A 368 23.23 -1.00 14.66
N ALA A 369 22.50 -0.41 15.62
CA ALA A 369 22.28 -0.97 16.95
C ALA A 369 21.50 -2.29 16.91
N TRP A 370 20.43 -2.37 16.12
CA TRP A 370 19.65 -3.61 15.96
C TRP A 370 20.42 -4.71 15.23
N THR A 371 21.20 -4.37 14.20
CA THR A 371 22.01 -5.35 13.46
C THR A 371 22.90 -6.16 14.40
N ILE A 372 23.65 -5.46 15.26
CA ILE A 372 24.60 -6.12 16.14
C ILE A 372 23.90 -6.90 17.25
N LEU A 373 22.79 -6.37 17.80
CA LEU A 373 22.01 -7.06 18.82
C LEU A 373 21.46 -8.39 18.28
N HIS A 374 20.85 -8.37 17.08
CA HIS A 374 20.36 -9.59 16.41
C HIS A 374 21.45 -10.61 16.17
N TYR A 375 22.60 -10.17 15.67
CA TYR A 375 23.72 -11.08 15.42
C TYR A 375 24.19 -11.77 16.71
N ILE A 376 24.34 -11.00 17.79
CA ILE A 376 24.75 -11.55 19.09
C ILE A 376 23.69 -12.53 19.59
N ASP A 377 22.42 -12.14 19.63
CA ASP A 377 21.34 -12.99 20.13
C ASP A 377 21.22 -14.30 19.32
N ALA A 378 21.37 -14.22 18.00
CA ALA A 378 21.38 -15.40 17.13
C ALA A 378 22.56 -16.34 17.44
N LYS A 379 23.78 -15.81 17.62
CA LYS A 379 24.96 -16.62 17.98
C LYS A 379 24.81 -17.28 19.36
N LEU A 380 24.13 -16.63 20.28
CA LEU A 380 23.86 -17.17 21.63
C LEU A 380 22.71 -18.20 21.63
N LYS A 381 21.79 -18.10 20.66
CA LYS A 381 20.68 -19.04 20.47
C LYS A 381 21.13 -20.43 20.02
N ASP A 382 22.13 -20.53 19.13
CA ASP A 382 22.59 -21.83 18.62
C ASP A 382 23.28 -22.68 19.71
N GLN A 383 23.87 -22.05 20.72
CA GLN A 383 24.56 -22.75 21.82
C GLN A 383 23.61 -23.34 22.89
N SER A 384 22.37 -22.85 22.98
CA SER A 384 21.39 -23.34 23.96
C SER A 384 20.62 -24.58 23.49
N ASN A 385 20.80 -25.01 22.23
CA ASN A 385 20.25 -26.26 21.68
C ASN A 385 21.24 -27.43 21.72
N GLU A 386 22.46 -27.24 22.25
CA GLU A 386 23.49 -28.27 22.39
C GLU A 386 23.59 -28.85 23.82
N TYR A 387 22.67 -28.50 24.72
CA TYR A 387 22.58 -29.03 26.09
C TYR A 387 21.22 -29.67 26.40
#